data_AF-A0A3M6Y4D8-F1
#
_entry.id   AF-A0A3M6Y4D8-F1
#
_cell.length_a   1.000
_cell.length_b   1.000
_cell.length_c   1.000
_cell.angle_alpha   90.00
_cell.angle_beta   90.00
_cell.angle_gamma   90.00
#
_symmetry.space_group_name_H-M   'P 1'
#
loop_
_entity.id
_entity.type
_entity.pdbx_description
1 polymer ?
#
loop_
_entity_poly.entity_id
_entity_poly.type
_entity_poly.pdbx_seq_one_letter_code
_entity_poly.pdbx_strand_id
1 'polypeptide(L)'
;MTGFSWVAPAFEMRGRVQLPALHFDDAADNSTPLHPQLEASEVDQDPFVGTSQAGESSRQRSPTPSAAVQKGQKRVRVRGGKAAVPKRIVADYDSDDGRIITLKQQGYSDEYVAQRLMDEGRVRYVPKTVGSRWLRLRKALQEAEDEKLDDELSDWHVGEDDELESVEKVVDERYKLEVQKVYERKWREVAAVLAEKLRKRKYTAKACKERFEAVKAGNALKAIELDSDQEGRKLLREERIAANKARRAEQAAEAQRLEDEKQRKQEARQAEHHEKEKERAQKIKERQSVKKMEAEIKEARKREKERGRLAKQAKIAQAKAEEEWKKELRKAEVELYRTLTGKRMQPPPLNAPTAGNRKSKRTAKKSAVYQDEDDTEEDEFGGSSNDEDEEYGYGEESEDEVSAQEENDEQIPAAAKTTQPTKAVAPAIKATVTKETLLNARSIMSDAELNALLFERGLPRRSTDESHPEVVARLAEADEAATTVELTKLLSKYFDKGKGSKKAKVRRLQEHNAYNSEAGLDGVRSTDPDFQQSYHGYIGDDEDVMEGVDA
;
A
#
# COMPACT_ATOMS: atom_id res chain seq x y z
N MET A 1 -53.29 2.32 -32.13
CA MET A 1 -54.21 1.97 -31.03
C MET A 1 -54.03 0.50 -30.73
N THR A 2 -53.06 0.19 -29.87
CA THR A 2 -52.71 -1.17 -29.45
C THR A 2 -52.44 -1.07 -27.96
N GLY A 3 -53.40 -1.54 -27.15
CA GLY A 3 -53.34 -1.47 -25.70
C GLY A 3 -52.48 -2.61 -25.16
N PHE A 4 -51.39 -2.26 -24.49
CA PHE A 4 -50.61 -3.18 -23.67
C PHE A 4 -51.13 -3.11 -22.23
N SER A 5 -51.81 -4.16 -21.81
CA SER A 5 -52.25 -4.39 -20.43
C SER A 5 -51.10 -5.01 -19.62
N TRP A 6 -50.67 -4.35 -18.56
CA TRP A 6 -49.73 -4.90 -17.58
C TRP A 6 -50.52 -5.60 -16.48
N VAL A 7 -50.41 -6.93 -16.42
CA VAL A 7 -50.89 -7.74 -15.29
C VAL A 7 -49.71 -7.97 -14.34
N ALA A 8 -49.83 -7.48 -13.11
CA ALA A 8 -48.87 -7.73 -12.03
C ALA A 8 -49.02 -9.16 -11.48
N PRO A 9 -47.93 -9.86 -11.13
CA PRO A 9 -48.03 -11.14 -10.45
C PRO A 9 -48.30 -10.97 -8.95
N ALA A 10 -49.35 -11.64 -8.48
CA ALA A 10 -49.69 -11.78 -7.07
C ALA A 10 -48.63 -12.65 -6.36
N PHE A 11 -48.03 -12.11 -5.29
CA PHE A 11 -47.10 -12.82 -4.43
C PHE A 11 -47.90 -13.56 -3.34
N GLU A 12 -48.05 -14.87 -3.50
CA GLU A 12 -48.77 -15.75 -2.57
C GLU A 12 -47.88 -16.08 -1.36
N MET A 13 -48.20 -15.52 -0.18
CA MET A 13 -47.62 -15.94 1.09
C MET A 13 -48.28 -17.25 1.55
N ARG A 14 -47.50 -18.34 1.61
CA ARG A 14 -47.85 -19.55 2.37
C ARG A 14 -46.68 -19.98 3.26
N GLY A 15 -47.01 -20.33 4.50
CA GLY A 15 -46.16 -21.22 5.32
C GLY A 15 -45.83 -20.75 6.72
N ARG A 16 -46.82 -20.42 7.54
CA ARG A 16 -46.65 -20.30 9.00
C ARG A 16 -46.60 -21.71 9.59
N VAL A 17 -45.41 -22.18 9.96
CA VAL A 17 -45.24 -23.44 10.70
C VAL A 17 -45.60 -23.20 12.16
N GLN A 18 -46.68 -23.84 12.61
CA GLN A 18 -47.05 -23.96 14.03
C GLN A 18 -46.12 -24.97 14.71
N LEU A 19 -45.42 -24.53 15.74
CA LEU A 19 -44.76 -25.42 16.71
C LEU A 19 -45.73 -25.69 17.87
N PRO A 20 -45.83 -26.93 18.38
CA PRO A 20 -46.70 -27.26 19.49
C PRO A 20 -46.12 -26.74 20.81
N ALA A 21 -46.99 -26.07 21.58
CA ALA A 21 -46.77 -25.70 22.97
C ALA A 21 -46.67 -26.97 23.83
N LEU A 22 -45.51 -27.17 24.48
CA LEU A 22 -45.38 -28.13 25.56
C LEU A 22 -45.91 -27.50 26.85
N HIS A 23 -46.98 -28.12 27.31
CA HIS A 23 -47.67 -27.91 28.57
C HIS A 23 -46.81 -28.55 29.68
N PHE A 24 -46.32 -27.72 30.60
CA PHE A 24 -45.80 -28.19 31.89
C PHE A 24 -46.78 -27.67 32.96
N ASP A 25 -47.70 -28.56 33.34
CA ASP A 25 -48.29 -28.53 34.68
C ASP A 25 -47.24 -29.08 35.64
N ASP A 26 -46.82 -28.31 36.64
CA ASP A 26 -46.57 -28.91 37.94
C ASP A 26 -46.92 -27.92 39.05
N ALA A 27 -47.74 -28.43 39.96
CA ALA A 27 -48.47 -27.68 40.96
C ALA A 27 -47.65 -27.46 42.23
N ALA A 28 -48.18 -26.56 43.04
CA ALA A 28 -47.59 -25.94 44.22
C ALA A 28 -47.34 -26.86 45.44
N ASP A 29 -46.59 -26.25 46.37
CA ASP A 29 -46.64 -26.39 47.84
C ASP A 29 -46.10 -27.68 48.48
N ASN A 30 -45.01 -27.55 49.25
CA ASN A 30 -45.17 -27.36 50.69
C ASN A 30 -43.91 -26.84 51.38
N SER A 31 -44.13 -26.00 52.40
CA SER A 31 -43.13 -25.38 53.26
C SER A 31 -42.58 -26.34 54.33
N THR A 32 -41.42 -25.96 54.90
CA THR A 32 -41.05 -25.97 56.34
C THR A 32 -39.75 -26.72 56.68
N PRO A 33 -38.87 -26.18 57.57
CA PRO A 33 -37.45 -26.52 57.66
C PRO A 33 -37.13 -27.45 58.84
N LEU A 34 -36.04 -28.22 58.75
CA LEU A 34 -35.41 -28.85 59.91
C LEU A 34 -33.88 -28.81 59.83
N HIS A 35 -33.33 -28.19 60.86
CA HIS A 35 -31.98 -28.33 61.40
C HIS A 35 -31.59 -29.82 61.51
N PRO A 36 -30.29 -30.14 61.36
CA PRO A 36 -29.68 -30.93 62.43
C PRO A 36 -28.34 -30.34 62.89
N GLN A 37 -28.22 -30.18 64.20
CA GLN A 37 -26.96 -30.28 64.92
C GLN A 37 -26.31 -31.63 64.62
N LEU A 38 -25.00 -31.67 64.39
CA LEU A 38 -24.19 -32.82 64.78
C LEU A 38 -22.85 -32.37 65.34
N GLU A 39 -22.53 -33.01 66.45
CA GLU A 39 -21.45 -32.77 67.37
C GLU A 39 -20.07 -33.19 66.86
N ALA A 40 -19.09 -32.66 67.58
CA ALA A 40 -17.69 -33.07 67.72
C ALA A 40 -17.33 -34.53 67.40
N SER A 41 -16.19 -34.69 66.72
CA SER A 41 -15.17 -35.66 67.13
C SER A 41 -13.79 -35.20 66.66
N GLU A 42 -12.88 -35.16 67.62
CA GLU A 42 -11.44 -34.98 67.48
C GLU A 42 -10.76 -36.24 66.92
N VAL A 43 -9.48 -36.05 66.54
CA VAL A 43 -8.33 -36.99 66.61
C VAL A 43 -7.77 -37.55 65.28
N ASP A 44 -6.57 -37.03 64.97
CA ASP A 44 -5.32 -37.63 64.47
C ASP A 44 -4.97 -37.85 62.98
N GLN A 45 -3.93 -37.07 62.61
CA GLN A 45 -2.59 -37.44 62.10
C GLN A 45 -2.37 -37.81 60.61
N ASP A 46 -1.78 -36.82 59.91
CA ASP A 46 -0.50 -36.80 59.16
C ASP A 46 -0.22 -37.77 57.98
N PRO A 47 0.75 -37.48 57.06
CA PRO A 47 1.43 -36.21 56.75
C PRO A 47 1.36 -35.82 55.26
N PHE A 48 1.26 -34.51 54.97
CA PHE A 48 1.36 -33.96 53.61
C PHE A 48 2.83 -33.73 53.24
N VAL A 49 3.28 -34.46 52.22
CA VAL A 49 4.62 -34.37 51.61
C VAL A 49 4.77 -33.03 50.91
N GLY A 50 5.78 -32.27 51.33
CA GLY A 50 6.10 -30.95 50.80
C GLY A 50 6.52 -30.93 49.33
N THR A 51 6.18 -29.84 48.66
CA THR A 51 6.90 -29.39 47.46
C THR A 51 7.00 -27.86 47.48
N SER A 52 8.16 -27.41 47.95
CA SER A 52 8.97 -26.29 47.45
C SER A 52 8.28 -24.99 46.97
N GLN A 53 8.17 -24.04 47.89
CA GLN A 53 8.94 -22.78 47.91
C GLN A 53 8.99 -21.98 46.58
N ALA A 54 7.94 -21.18 46.33
CA ALA A 54 8.04 -19.99 45.49
C ALA A 54 8.63 -18.86 46.33
N GLY A 55 9.81 -18.37 45.94
CA GLY A 55 10.52 -17.28 46.61
C GLY A 55 9.82 -15.93 46.40
N GLU A 56 9.09 -15.48 47.41
CA GLU A 56 8.74 -14.07 47.59
C GLU A 56 9.99 -13.29 47.99
N SER A 57 10.68 -12.69 47.01
CA SER A 57 11.68 -11.67 47.30
C SER A 57 11.01 -10.32 47.54
N SER A 58 10.34 -10.21 48.69
CA SER A 58 9.97 -8.93 49.29
C SER A 58 11.25 -8.20 49.70
N ARG A 59 11.75 -7.32 48.84
CA ARG A 59 12.82 -6.38 49.19
C ARG A 59 12.23 -5.20 49.96
N GLN A 60 12.08 -5.38 51.27
CA GLN A 60 12.07 -4.27 52.20
C GLN A 60 13.38 -3.48 52.04
N ARG A 61 13.30 -2.26 51.50
CA ARG A 61 14.38 -1.27 51.59
C ARG A 61 14.21 -0.51 52.90
N SER A 62 15.14 -0.74 53.81
CA SER A 62 15.38 0.09 54.99
C SER A 62 15.78 1.52 54.58
N PRO A 63 15.35 2.54 55.33
CA PRO A 63 15.71 3.93 55.07
C PRO A 63 17.04 4.27 55.75
N THR A 64 18.11 4.40 54.98
CA THR A 64 19.36 5.03 55.45
C THR A 64 19.33 6.53 55.12
N PRO A 65 19.57 7.44 56.08
CA PRO A 65 19.71 8.87 55.81
C PRO A 65 21.14 9.12 55.32
N SER A 66 21.32 9.25 54.01
CA SER A 66 22.62 9.65 53.44
C SER A 66 22.55 11.08 52.92
N ALA A 67 23.47 11.85 53.47
CA ALA A 67 23.74 13.26 53.29
C ALA A 67 23.59 13.79 51.85
N ALA A 68 23.07 15.01 51.82
CA ALA A 68 23.00 15.90 50.69
C ALA A 68 24.33 15.96 49.89
N VAL A 69 24.28 15.46 48.66
CA VAL A 69 25.14 15.93 47.57
C VAL A 69 24.23 16.25 46.41
N GLN A 70 23.78 17.51 46.35
CA GLN A 70 23.10 18.08 45.18
C GLN A 70 24.08 18.11 44.00
N LYS A 71 24.20 17.01 43.27
CA LYS A 71 24.77 17.05 41.91
C LYS A 71 23.77 17.84 41.05
N GLY A 72 24.13 19.08 40.74
CA GLY A 72 23.33 19.99 39.92
C GLY A 72 22.91 19.32 38.62
N GLN A 73 21.61 19.04 38.50
CA GLN A 73 21.00 18.64 37.24
C GLN A 73 21.28 19.75 36.23
N LYS A 74 22.08 19.43 35.20
CA LYS A 74 22.36 20.32 34.07
C LYS A 74 21.02 20.69 33.44
N ARG A 75 20.52 21.89 33.76
CA ARG A 75 19.34 22.46 33.12
C ARG A 75 19.64 22.57 31.64
N VAL A 76 19.03 21.70 30.83
CA VAL A 76 19.09 21.80 29.37
C VAL A 76 18.52 23.18 29.01
N ARG A 77 19.42 24.10 28.61
CA ARG A 77 19.04 25.43 28.16
C ARG A 77 18.31 25.28 26.83
N VAL A 78 16.99 25.33 26.89
CA VAL A 78 16.15 25.47 25.69
C VAL A 78 16.38 26.88 25.15
N ARG A 79 16.67 27.00 23.85
CA ARG A 79 16.99 28.28 23.19
C ARG A 79 15.81 29.25 23.39
N GLY A 80 16.02 30.30 24.18
CA GLY A 80 15.07 31.40 24.37
C GLY A 80 14.16 31.36 25.61
N GLY A 81 14.38 30.50 26.63
CA GLY A 81 13.56 30.58 27.85
C GLY A 81 13.79 29.52 28.92
N LYS A 82 13.02 29.59 30.02
CA LYS A 82 13.01 28.59 31.11
C LYS A 82 12.38 27.28 30.61
N ALA A 83 13.10 26.17 30.71
CA ALA A 83 12.57 24.84 30.38
C ALA A 83 11.45 24.41 31.35
N ALA A 84 10.53 23.57 30.87
CA ALA A 84 9.49 22.98 31.70
C ALA A 84 10.10 22.26 32.93
N VAL A 85 9.73 22.72 34.12
CA VAL A 85 10.08 22.03 35.37
C VAL A 85 9.21 20.78 35.47
N PRO A 86 9.74 19.60 35.84
CA PRO A 86 8.93 18.40 36.02
C PRO A 86 7.95 18.61 37.17
N LYS A 87 6.70 18.95 36.83
CA LYS A 87 5.58 19.02 37.78
C LYS A 87 4.85 17.68 37.85
N ARG A 88 4.36 17.33 39.05
CA ARG A 88 3.46 16.19 39.27
C ARG A 88 2.19 16.38 38.44
N ILE A 89 1.68 15.29 37.91
CA ILE A 89 0.43 15.25 37.15
C ILE A 89 -0.67 14.91 38.15
N VAL A 90 -1.72 15.72 38.16
CA VAL A 90 -2.87 15.64 39.07
C VAL A 90 -4.13 15.79 38.22
N ALA A 91 -5.26 15.22 38.66
CA ALA A 91 -6.56 15.32 37.98
C ALA A 91 -7.01 16.78 37.84
N ASP A 92 -6.74 17.62 38.84
CA ASP A 92 -6.85 19.09 38.77
C ASP A 92 -5.67 19.66 37.96
N TYR A 93 -5.76 19.48 36.64
CA TYR A 93 -4.71 19.89 35.71
C TYR A 93 -4.54 21.43 35.68
N ASP A 94 -3.29 21.88 35.47
CA ASP A 94 -3.00 23.31 35.36
C ASP A 94 -3.43 23.89 34.00
N SER A 95 -3.38 25.22 33.85
CA SER A 95 -3.81 25.89 32.61
C SER A 95 -3.04 25.40 31.37
N ASP A 96 -1.79 24.98 31.54
CA ASP A 96 -0.94 24.49 30.45
C ASP A 96 -1.30 23.06 30.08
N ASP A 97 -1.52 22.20 31.08
CA ASP A 97 -2.00 20.84 30.89
C ASP A 97 -3.40 20.82 30.23
N GLY A 98 -4.30 21.70 30.66
CA GLY A 98 -5.61 21.89 30.02
C GLY A 98 -5.49 22.23 28.54
N ARG A 99 -4.53 23.09 28.18
CA ARG A 99 -4.27 23.44 26.77
C ARG A 99 -3.68 22.27 25.97
N ILE A 100 -2.78 21.49 26.57
CA ILE A 100 -2.26 20.25 25.97
C ILE A 100 -3.40 19.28 25.69
N ILE A 101 -4.29 19.07 26.67
CA ILE A 101 -5.47 18.19 26.56
C ILE A 101 -6.34 18.62 25.38
N THR A 102 -6.74 19.90 25.31
CA THR A 102 -7.60 20.42 24.22
C THR A 102 -6.96 20.21 22.84
N LEU A 103 -5.69 20.58 22.67
CA LEU A 103 -5.01 20.45 21.38
C LEU A 103 -4.81 18.98 21.00
N LYS A 104 -4.61 18.09 21.97
CA LYS A 104 -4.45 16.66 21.70
C LYS A 104 -5.75 15.95 21.37
N GLN A 105 -6.85 16.30 22.02
CA GLN A 105 -8.18 15.81 21.66
C GLN A 105 -8.58 16.26 20.25
N GLN A 106 -8.12 17.44 19.80
CA GLN A 106 -8.31 17.93 18.43
C GLN A 106 -7.39 17.25 17.40
N GLY A 107 -6.51 16.33 17.81
CA GLY A 107 -5.67 15.54 16.90
C GLY A 107 -4.38 16.24 16.42
N TYR A 108 -3.97 17.35 17.04
CA TYR A 108 -2.76 18.06 16.61
C TYR A 108 -1.46 17.31 16.95
N SER A 109 -0.44 17.51 16.12
CA SER A 109 0.90 16.93 16.30
C SER A 109 1.61 17.50 17.55
N ASP A 110 2.55 16.72 18.12
CA ASP A 110 3.35 17.13 19.28
C ASP A 110 4.12 18.44 19.04
N GLU A 111 4.64 18.62 17.82
CA GLU A 111 5.37 19.82 17.40
C GLU A 111 4.46 21.05 17.38
N TYR A 112 3.27 20.91 16.82
CA TYR A 112 2.28 21.98 16.77
C TYR A 112 1.81 22.37 18.18
N VAL A 113 1.56 21.39 19.06
CA VAL A 113 1.17 21.66 20.44
C VAL A 113 2.27 22.42 21.17
N ALA A 114 3.53 21.98 21.05
CA ALA A 114 4.65 22.69 21.66
C ALA A 114 4.77 24.13 21.12
N GLN A 115 4.63 24.33 19.81
CA GLN A 115 4.68 25.65 19.19
C GLN A 115 3.54 26.55 19.66
N ARG A 116 2.30 26.05 19.70
CA ARG A 116 1.14 26.82 20.19
C ARG A 116 1.29 27.24 21.65
N LEU A 117 1.82 26.36 22.51
CA LEU A 117 2.12 26.74 23.89
C LEU A 117 3.19 27.84 23.96
N MET A 118 4.19 27.81 23.08
CA MET A 118 5.18 28.88 23.00
C MET A 118 4.57 30.20 22.52
N ASP A 119 3.73 30.17 21.49
CA ASP A 119 3.09 31.36 20.91
C ASP A 119 2.12 32.02 21.89
N GLU A 120 1.42 31.23 22.70
CA GLU A 120 0.53 31.69 23.77
C GLU A 120 1.28 32.20 25.01
N GLY A 121 2.62 32.17 25.01
CA GLY A 121 3.44 32.61 26.14
C GLY A 121 3.42 31.65 27.34
N ARG A 122 2.98 30.40 27.14
CA ARG A 122 2.92 29.35 28.17
C ARG A 122 4.27 28.66 28.36
N VAL A 123 4.32 27.66 29.25
CA VAL A 123 5.53 26.86 29.46
C VAL A 123 6.01 26.24 28.15
N ARG A 124 7.29 26.44 27.85
CA ARG A 124 7.92 25.87 26.65
C ARG A 124 8.16 24.39 26.83
N TYR A 125 7.30 23.58 26.21
CA TYR A 125 7.49 22.14 26.11
C TYR A 125 8.43 21.80 24.96
N VAL A 126 9.23 20.75 25.15
CA VAL A 126 9.95 20.13 24.03
C VAL A 126 8.95 19.23 23.31
N PRO A 127 8.82 19.27 21.97
CA PRO A 127 7.84 18.46 21.23
C PRO A 127 7.79 17.01 21.67
N LYS A 128 8.94 16.34 21.75
CA LYS A 128 9.06 14.93 22.19
C LYS A 128 8.51 14.61 23.60
N THR A 129 8.35 15.63 24.45
CA THR A 129 7.86 15.46 25.82
C THR A 129 6.35 15.66 25.94
N VAL A 130 5.72 16.29 24.93
CA VAL A 130 4.28 16.57 24.93
C VAL A 130 3.49 15.27 24.91
N GLY A 131 3.81 14.34 24.00
CA GLY A 131 3.11 13.05 23.92
C GLY A 131 3.18 12.24 25.22
N SER A 132 4.35 12.13 25.84
CA SER A 132 4.52 11.44 27.12
C SER A 132 3.76 12.13 28.28
N ARG A 133 3.68 13.47 28.28
CA ARG A 133 2.90 14.20 29.29
C ARG A 133 1.39 14.03 29.06
N TRP A 134 0.93 14.10 27.82
CA TRP A 134 -0.46 13.84 27.42
C TRP A 134 -0.92 12.43 27.85
N LEU A 135 -0.13 11.39 27.60
CA LEU A 135 -0.49 10.02 28.01
C LEU A 135 -0.70 9.89 29.53
N ARG A 136 0.17 10.53 30.32
CA ARG A 136 0.03 10.53 31.78
C ARG A 136 -1.14 11.37 32.27
N LEU A 137 -1.43 12.50 31.61
CA LEU A 137 -2.63 13.30 31.87
C LEU A 137 -3.89 12.50 31.56
N ARG A 138 -3.94 11.84 30.40
CA ARG A 138 -5.06 10.99 30.00
C ARG A 138 -5.31 9.87 31.01
N LYS A 139 -4.24 9.23 31.49
CA LYS A 139 -4.33 8.20 32.53
C LYS A 139 -4.88 8.78 33.84
N ALA A 140 -4.37 9.93 34.30
CA ALA A 140 -4.86 10.57 35.52
C ALA A 140 -6.32 11.03 35.41
N LEU A 141 -6.75 11.48 34.22
CA LEU A 141 -8.15 11.82 33.95
C LEU A 141 -9.05 10.59 33.95
N GLN A 142 -8.59 9.50 33.33
CA GLN A 142 -9.31 8.23 33.33
C GLN A 142 -9.44 7.68 34.75
N GLU A 143 -8.36 7.64 35.53
CA GLU A 143 -8.41 7.20 36.95
C GLU A 143 -9.39 8.04 37.78
N ALA A 144 -9.46 9.36 37.55
CA ALA A 144 -10.42 10.24 38.23
C ALA A 144 -11.86 10.09 37.74
N GLU A 145 -12.08 9.57 36.52
CA GLU A 145 -13.39 9.26 35.98
C GLU A 145 -13.85 7.88 36.48
N ASP A 146 -12.95 6.90 36.53
CA ASP A 146 -13.16 5.60 37.16
C ASP A 146 -13.53 5.76 38.64
N GLU A 147 -12.82 6.60 39.40
CA GLU A 147 -13.14 6.90 40.80
C GLU A 147 -14.53 7.55 40.94
N LYS A 148 -14.94 8.40 40.00
CA LYS A 148 -16.30 8.98 40.00
C LYS A 148 -17.38 7.95 39.67
N LEU A 149 -17.10 6.99 38.79
CA LEU A 149 -18.02 5.89 38.50
C LEU A 149 -18.14 4.96 39.70
N ASP A 150 -17.02 4.64 40.37
CA ASP A 150 -16.98 3.82 41.58
C ASP A 150 -17.70 4.49 42.77
N ASP A 151 -17.61 5.80 42.90
CA ASP A 151 -18.31 6.61 43.91
C ASP A 151 -19.80 6.87 43.57
N GLU A 152 -20.32 6.28 42.49
CA GLU A 152 -21.68 6.52 41.96
C GLU A 152 -21.98 8.01 41.67
N LEU A 153 -20.92 8.79 41.41
CA LEU A 153 -21.01 10.21 41.08
C LEU A 153 -21.23 10.47 39.58
N SER A 154 -21.12 9.41 38.77
CA SER A 154 -21.44 9.40 37.34
C SER A 154 -22.28 8.14 37.05
N ASP A 155 -23.40 8.33 36.34
CA ASP A 155 -24.28 7.25 35.93
C ASP A 155 -24.04 6.85 34.47
N TRP A 156 -24.40 5.62 34.13
CA TRP A 156 -24.51 5.15 32.75
C TRP A 156 -25.72 5.79 32.07
N HIS A 157 -25.54 6.30 30.86
CA HIS A 157 -26.62 6.92 30.09
C HIS A 157 -27.38 5.90 29.22
N VAL A 158 -28.63 6.24 28.88
CA VAL A 158 -29.46 5.45 27.98
C VAL A 158 -28.77 5.30 26.62
N GLY A 159 -28.57 4.06 26.19
CA GLY A 159 -27.91 3.69 24.94
C GLY A 159 -26.42 3.37 25.07
N GLU A 160 -25.77 3.69 26.20
CA GLU A 160 -24.39 3.27 26.46
C GLU A 160 -24.29 1.76 26.69
N ASP A 161 -25.29 1.14 27.31
CA ASP A 161 -25.36 -0.31 27.50
C ASP A 161 -25.47 -1.09 26.17
N ASP A 162 -26.28 -0.61 25.24
CA ASP A 162 -26.44 -1.23 23.91
C ASP A 162 -25.13 -1.16 23.12
N GLU A 163 -24.44 -0.02 23.19
CA GLU A 163 -23.11 0.15 22.57
C GLU A 163 -22.06 -0.72 23.28
N LEU A 164 -22.09 -0.81 24.61
CA LEU A 164 -21.20 -1.67 25.38
C LEU A 164 -21.35 -3.14 24.97
N GLU A 165 -22.58 -3.64 24.85
CA GLU A 165 -22.85 -5.02 24.41
C GLU A 165 -22.37 -5.25 22.97
N SER A 166 -22.57 -4.27 22.08
CA SER A 166 -22.07 -4.30 20.69
C SER A 166 -20.54 -4.39 20.64
N VAL A 167 -19.85 -3.52 21.40
CA VAL A 167 -18.39 -3.47 21.48
C VAL A 167 -17.84 -4.75 22.11
N GLU A 168 -18.45 -5.22 23.20
CA GLU A 168 -18.08 -6.48 23.85
C GLU A 168 -18.14 -7.61 22.83
N LYS A 169 -19.26 -7.81 22.13
CA LYS A 169 -19.42 -8.88 21.13
C LYS A 169 -18.31 -8.89 20.08
N VAL A 170 -17.96 -7.72 19.54
CA VAL A 170 -16.87 -7.58 18.54
C VAL A 170 -15.52 -7.97 19.12
N VAL A 171 -15.22 -7.51 20.34
CA VAL A 171 -13.97 -7.87 21.03
C VAL A 171 -13.94 -9.36 21.36
N ASP A 172 -15.05 -9.91 21.82
CA ASP A 172 -15.23 -11.30 22.18
C ASP A 172 -14.99 -12.24 21.00
N GLU A 173 -15.52 -11.91 19.82
CA GLU A 173 -15.27 -12.65 18.57
C GLU A 173 -13.79 -12.68 18.21
N ARG A 174 -13.09 -11.55 18.35
CA ARG A 174 -11.65 -11.47 18.13
C ARG A 174 -10.89 -12.36 19.11
N TYR A 175 -11.22 -12.28 20.40
CA TYR A 175 -10.56 -13.08 21.42
C TYR A 175 -10.90 -14.57 21.33
N LYS A 176 -12.11 -14.95 20.92
CA LYS A 176 -12.49 -16.35 20.64
C LYS A 176 -11.53 -16.98 19.63
N LEU A 177 -11.17 -16.26 18.57
CA LEU A 177 -10.19 -16.74 17.58
C LEU A 177 -8.77 -16.85 18.16
N GLU A 178 -8.34 -15.88 18.97
CA GLU A 178 -7.03 -15.91 19.63
C GLU A 178 -6.92 -17.07 20.63
N VAL A 179 -7.96 -17.27 21.44
CA VAL A 179 -8.07 -18.39 22.39
C VAL A 179 -8.03 -19.71 21.64
N GLN A 180 -8.75 -19.86 20.53
CA GLN A 180 -8.67 -21.06 19.68
C GLN A 180 -7.24 -21.32 19.17
N LYS A 181 -6.53 -20.29 18.69
CA LYS A 181 -5.12 -20.40 18.27
C LYS A 181 -4.20 -20.83 19.40
N VAL A 182 -4.41 -20.31 20.61
CA VAL A 182 -3.66 -20.70 21.81
C VAL A 182 -3.93 -22.17 22.15
N TYR A 183 -5.20 -22.60 22.12
CA TYR A 183 -5.55 -24.02 22.32
C TYR A 183 -4.93 -24.93 21.26
N GLU A 184 -4.94 -24.54 19.99
CA GLU A 184 -4.27 -25.29 18.91
C GLU A 184 -2.75 -25.35 19.11
N ARG A 185 -2.13 -24.27 19.58
CA ARG A 185 -0.70 -24.24 19.93
C ARG A 185 -0.40 -25.19 21.09
N LYS A 186 -1.18 -25.15 22.16
CA LYS A 186 -1.09 -26.09 23.29
C LYS A 186 -1.11 -27.54 22.79
N TRP A 187 -2.04 -27.90 21.90
CA TRP A 187 -2.11 -29.28 21.39
C TRP A 187 -0.95 -29.66 20.45
N ARG A 188 -0.36 -28.69 19.74
CA ARG A 188 0.87 -28.90 18.97
C ARG A 188 2.05 -29.19 19.89
N GLU A 189 2.19 -28.43 20.97
CA GLU A 189 3.22 -28.65 22.00
C GLU A 189 3.03 -30.01 22.68
N VAL A 190 1.79 -30.36 23.07
CA VAL A 190 1.47 -31.68 23.62
C VAL A 190 1.89 -32.80 22.66
N ALA A 191 1.60 -32.66 21.37
CA ALA A 191 2.02 -33.67 20.38
C ALA A 191 3.55 -33.74 20.22
N ALA A 192 4.25 -32.61 20.28
CA ALA A 192 5.72 -32.56 20.20
C ALA A 192 6.36 -33.24 21.42
N VAL A 193 5.93 -32.88 22.64
CA VAL A 193 6.40 -33.48 23.89
C VAL A 193 6.07 -34.98 23.93
N LEU A 194 4.89 -35.38 23.46
CA LEU A 194 4.51 -36.79 23.37
C LEU A 194 5.40 -37.55 22.38
N ALA A 195 5.72 -36.95 21.23
CA ALA A 195 6.59 -37.55 20.23
C ALA A 195 8.03 -37.70 20.74
N GLU A 196 8.52 -36.76 21.54
CA GLU A 196 9.82 -36.83 22.20
C GLU A 196 9.85 -37.97 23.24
N LYS A 197 8.86 -38.01 24.14
CA LYS A 197 8.75 -39.07 25.16
C LYS A 197 8.63 -40.47 24.57
N LEU A 198 7.85 -40.62 23.49
CA LEU A 198 7.65 -41.92 22.82
C LEU A 198 8.69 -42.22 21.74
N ARG A 199 9.59 -41.27 21.43
CA ARG A 199 10.54 -41.32 20.30
C ARG A 199 9.88 -41.67 18.95
N LYS A 200 8.60 -41.32 18.79
CA LYS A 200 7.76 -41.66 17.62
C LYS A 200 6.87 -40.48 17.24
N ARG A 201 7.07 -39.93 16.04
CA ARG A 201 6.32 -38.78 15.50
C ARG A 201 5.04 -39.19 14.76
N LYS A 202 4.25 -40.13 15.31
CA LYS A 202 3.02 -40.65 14.65
C LYS A 202 1.74 -39.89 15.00
N TYR A 203 1.73 -39.11 16.08
CA TYR A 203 0.54 -38.45 16.58
C TYR A 203 0.54 -36.97 16.22
N THR A 204 -0.52 -36.50 15.57
CA THR A 204 -0.73 -35.08 15.26
C THR A 204 -1.42 -34.39 16.44
N ALA A 205 -1.33 -33.06 16.50
CA ALA A 205 -2.01 -32.24 17.52
C ALA A 205 -3.52 -32.57 17.64
N LYS A 206 -4.19 -32.70 16.49
CA LYS A 206 -5.61 -33.07 16.42
C LYS A 206 -5.87 -34.47 16.98
N ALA A 207 -5.04 -35.45 16.64
CA ALA A 207 -5.18 -36.82 17.15
C ALA A 207 -4.98 -36.87 18.68
N CYS A 208 -4.03 -36.10 19.22
CA CYS A 208 -3.81 -35.98 20.66
C CYS A 208 -5.02 -35.35 21.36
N LYS A 209 -5.58 -34.26 20.81
CA LYS A 209 -6.78 -33.60 21.32
C LYS A 209 -7.98 -34.55 21.36
N GLU A 210 -8.33 -35.14 20.22
CA GLU A 210 -9.47 -36.05 20.09
C GLU A 210 -9.33 -37.26 21.03
N ARG A 211 -8.12 -37.82 21.16
CA ARG A 211 -7.88 -38.93 22.08
C ARG A 211 -8.04 -38.52 23.53
N PHE A 212 -7.53 -37.36 23.92
CA PHE A 212 -7.66 -36.84 25.28
C PHE A 212 -9.13 -36.55 25.64
N GLU A 213 -9.86 -35.88 24.75
CA GLU A 213 -11.29 -35.61 24.92
C GLU A 213 -12.10 -36.89 25.02
N ALA A 214 -11.79 -37.89 24.18
CA ALA A 214 -12.47 -39.18 24.23
C ALA A 214 -12.19 -39.94 25.54
N VAL A 215 -10.96 -39.84 26.06
CA VAL A 215 -10.60 -40.44 27.35
C VAL A 215 -11.33 -39.73 28.48
N LYS A 216 -11.36 -38.39 28.47
CA LYS A 216 -12.07 -37.59 29.48
C LYS A 216 -13.58 -37.85 29.46
N ALA A 217 -14.17 -38.06 28.29
CA ALA A 217 -15.58 -38.39 28.12
C ALA A 217 -15.92 -39.86 28.42
N GLY A 218 -14.92 -40.73 28.63
CA GLY A 218 -15.11 -42.16 28.85
C GLY A 218 -15.52 -42.96 27.59
N ASN A 219 -15.56 -42.32 26.41
CA ASN A 219 -15.92 -42.96 25.14
C ASN A 219 -14.71 -43.37 24.29
N ALA A 220 -13.50 -43.26 24.85
CA ALA A 220 -12.28 -43.66 24.15
C ALA A 220 -12.26 -45.15 23.83
N LEU A 221 -12.10 -45.46 22.54
CA LEU A 221 -11.79 -46.82 22.08
C LEU A 221 -10.56 -47.37 22.81
N LYS A 222 -10.70 -48.56 23.40
CA LYS A 222 -9.64 -49.33 24.05
C LYS A 222 -8.42 -49.47 23.13
N ALA A 223 -7.23 -49.73 23.65
CA ALA A 223 -6.10 -50.05 22.79
C ALA A 223 -6.41 -51.27 21.91
N ILE A 224 -5.87 -51.33 20.68
CA ILE A 224 -6.14 -52.43 19.74
C ILE A 224 -5.79 -53.78 20.37
N GLU A 225 -4.74 -53.86 21.16
CA GLU A 225 -4.29 -55.11 21.79
C GLU A 225 -5.22 -55.63 22.89
N LEU A 226 -6.10 -54.77 23.43
CA LEU A 226 -6.99 -55.07 24.54
C LEU A 226 -8.47 -55.19 24.12
N ASP A 227 -8.73 -55.13 22.81
CA ASP A 227 -10.09 -55.20 22.29
C ASP A 227 -10.48 -56.64 21.95
N SER A 228 -11.63 -57.08 22.44
CA SER A 228 -12.11 -58.45 22.26
C SER A 228 -12.63 -58.72 20.84
N ASP A 229 -13.12 -57.67 20.16
CA ASP A 229 -13.64 -57.72 18.80
C ASP A 229 -12.72 -56.97 17.83
N GLN A 230 -11.76 -57.70 17.25
CA GLN A 230 -10.82 -57.16 16.27
C GLN A 230 -11.46 -56.94 14.89
N GLU A 231 -12.44 -57.77 14.52
CA GLU A 231 -13.05 -57.76 13.19
C GLU A 231 -14.00 -56.57 13.03
N GLY A 232 -14.88 -56.33 14.01
CA GLY A 232 -15.76 -55.16 14.01
C GLY A 232 -14.97 -53.84 13.99
N ARG A 233 -13.83 -53.82 14.69
CA ARG A 233 -12.93 -52.65 14.69
C ARG A 233 -12.24 -52.40 13.35
N LYS A 234 -11.90 -53.47 12.63
CA LYS A 234 -11.32 -53.37 11.28
C LYS A 234 -12.32 -52.77 10.30
N LEU A 235 -13.58 -53.19 10.35
CA LEU A 235 -14.66 -52.64 9.52
C LEU A 235 -14.89 -51.15 9.78
N LEU A 236 -15.02 -50.73 11.05
CA LEU A 236 -15.16 -49.30 11.41
C LEU A 236 -13.97 -48.45 10.94
N ARG A 237 -12.76 -49.04 10.91
CA ARG A 237 -11.58 -48.37 10.37
C ARG A 237 -11.65 -48.23 8.85
N GLU A 238 -12.04 -49.29 8.14
CA GLU A 238 -12.19 -49.29 6.68
C GLU A 238 -13.26 -48.28 6.24
N GLU A 239 -14.40 -48.23 6.94
CA GLU A 239 -15.46 -47.24 6.71
C GLU A 239 -14.93 -45.80 6.92
N ARG A 240 -14.21 -45.54 8.02
CA ARG A 240 -13.61 -44.23 8.28
C ARG A 240 -12.55 -43.85 7.24
N ILE A 241 -11.79 -44.81 6.73
CA ILE A 241 -10.83 -44.59 5.64
C ILE A 241 -11.57 -44.26 4.34
N ALA A 242 -12.62 -45.00 4.01
CA ALA A 242 -13.46 -44.76 2.84
C ALA A 242 -14.12 -43.37 2.89
N ALA A 243 -14.72 -43.00 4.02
CA ALA A 243 -15.33 -41.68 4.23
C ALA A 243 -14.30 -40.54 4.11
N ASN A 244 -13.10 -40.69 4.70
CA ASN A 244 -12.04 -39.70 4.54
C ASN A 244 -11.52 -39.61 3.10
N LYS A 245 -11.47 -40.74 2.37
CA LYS A 245 -11.09 -40.77 0.95
C LYS A 245 -12.13 -40.04 0.10
N ALA A 246 -13.42 -40.26 0.36
CA ALA A 246 -14.51 -39.55 -0.30
C ALA A 246 -14.44 -38.04 -0.04
N ARG A 247 -14.26 -37.61 1.22
CA ARG A 247 -14.12 -36.19 1.56
C ARG A 247 -12.91 -35.53 0.87
N ARG A 248 -11.78 -36.24 0.77
CA ARG A 248 -10.62 -35.71 0.02
C ARG A 248 -10.89 -35.60 -1.48
N ALA A 249 -11.62 -36.56 -2.06
CA ALA A 249 -12.00 -36.51 -3.46
C ALA A 249 -12.96 -35.34 -3.74
N GLU A 250 -13.91 -35.08 -2.85
CA GLU A 250 -14.82 -33.93 -2.94
C GLU A 250 -14.08 -32.60 -2.82
N GLN A 251 -13.19 -32.46 -1.83
CA GLN A 251 -12.36 -31.26 -1.68
C GLN A 251 -11.44 -31.02 -2.88
N ALA A 252 -10.88 -32.09 -3.47
CA ALA A 252 -10.07 -31.99 -4.67
C ALA A 252 -10.92 -31.58 -5.89
N ALA A 253 -12.14 -32.12 -6.02
CA ALA A 253 -13.06 -31.74 -7.09
C ALA A 253 -13.54 -30.29 -6.94
N GLU A 254 -13.85 -29.84 -5.73
CA GLU A 254 -14.22 -28.44 -5.46
C GLU A 254 -13.07 -27.47 -5.73
N ALA A 255 -11.85 -27.82 -5.31
CA ALA A 255 -10.65 -27.04 -5.61
C ALA A 255 -10.41 -26.92 -7.12
N GLN A 256 -10.57 -28.02 -7.87
CA GLN A 256 -10.49 -28.02 -9.33
C GLN A 256 -11.56 -27.12 -9.95
N ARG A 257 -12.82 -27.19 -9.48
CA ARG A 257 -13.89 -26.30 -9.97
C ARG A 257 -13.59 -24.82 -9.75
N LEU A 258 -13.03 -24.47 -8.59
CA LEU A 258 -12.63 -23.10 -8.28
C LEU A 258 -11.42 -22.65 -9.12
N GLU A 259 -10.49 -23.55 -9.41
CA GLU A 259 -9.34 -23.26 -10.27
C GLU A 259 -9.77 -23.08 -11.73
N ASP A 260 -10.62 -23.95 -12.26
CA ASP A 260 -11.22 -23.84 -13.60
C ASP A 260 -12.03 -22.54 -13.74
N GLU A 261 -12.79 -22.14 -12.71
CA GLU A 261 -13.54 -20.88 -12.73
C GLU A 261 -12.60 -19.66 -12.74
N LYS A 262 -11.51 -19.70 -11.97
CA LYS A 262 -10.48 -18.65 -11.98
C LYS A 262 -9.78 -18.56 -13.32
N GLN A 263 -9.41 -19.70 -13.91
CA GLN A 263 -8.80 -19.76 -15.23
C GLN A 263 -9.74 -19.18 -16.31
N ARG A 264 -11.02 -19.60 -16.32
CA ARG A 264 -12.02 -19.02 -17.24
C ARG A 264 -12.19 -17.51 -17.08
N LYS A 265 -12.19 -17.00 -15.85
CA LYS A 265 -12.25 -15.55 -15.59
C LYS A 265 -11.00 -14.82 -16.08
N GLN A 266 -9.82 -15.43 -15.97
CA GLN A 266 -8.57 -14.86 -16.47
C GLN A 266 -8.53 -14.87 -18.00
N GLU A 267 -8.91 -15.98 -18.64
CA GLU A 267 -9.00 -16.09 -20.10
C GLU A 267 -10.01 -15.09 -20.68
N ALA A 268 -11.18 -14.93 -20.04
CA ALA A 268 -12.17 -13.94 -20.46
C ALA A 268 -11.64 -12.50 -20.39
N ARG A 269 -10.90 -12.15 -19.32
CA ARG A 269 -10.27 -10.83 -19.19
C ARG A 269 -9.17 -10.60 -20.23
N GLN A 270 -8.37 -11.62 -20.52
CA GLN A 270 -7.35 -11.55 -21.56
C GLN A 270 -7.96 -11.40 -22.96
N ALA A 271 -9.05 -12.12 -23.25
CA ALA A 271 -9.78 -11.98 -24.50
C ALA A 271 -10.38 -10.58 -24.67
N GLU A 272 -11.00 -10.03 -23.62
CA GLU A 272 -11.54 -8.67 -23.62
C GLU A 272 -10.44 -7.62 -23.82
N HIS A 273 -9.28 -7.79 -23.19
CA HIS A 273 -8.13 -6.90 -23.37
C HIS A 273 -7.64 -6.90 -24.82
N HIS A 274 -7.46 -8.09 -25.40
CA HIS A 274 -7.00 -8.26 -26.77
C HIS A 274 -8.02 -7.72 -27.80
N GLU A 275 -9.32 -7.80 -27.50
CA GLU A 275 -10.37 -7.17 -28.31
C GLU A 275 -10.28 -5.63 -28.26
N LYS A 276 -10.13 -5.05 -27.06
CA LYS A 276 -9.95 -3.60 -26.88
C LYS A 276 -8.69 -3.08 -27.57
N GLU A 277 -7.60 -3.83 -27.55
CA GLU A 277 -6.37 -3.47 -28.27
C GLU A 277 -6.55 -3.46 -29.79
N LYS A 278 -7.24 -4.47 -30.34
CA LYS A 278 -7.60 -4.50 -31.77
C LYS A 278 -8.45 -3.30 -32.16
N GLU A 279 -9.44 -2.94 -31.33
CA GLU A 279 -10.28 -1.77 -31.55
C GLU A 279 -9.47 -0.46 -31.51
N ARG A 280 -8.58 -0.29 -30.52
CA ARG A 280 -7.67 0.86 -30.44
C ARG A 280 -6.77 0.95 -31.66
N ALA A 281 -6.20 -0.17 -32.12
CA ALA A 281 -5.37 -0.22 -33.31
C ALA A 281 -6.14 0.16 -34.59
N GLN A 282 -7.41 -0.27 -34.70
CA GLN A 282 -8.28 0.12 -35.82
C GLN A 282 -8.60 1.62 -35.78
N LYS A 283 -8.98 2.17 -34.61
CA LYS A 283 -9.23 3.61 -34.43
C LYS A 283 -8.00 4.47 -34.74
N ILE A 284 -6.80 4.01 -34.40
CA ILE A 284 -5.55 4.71 -34.75
C ILE A 284 -5.34 4.73 -36.27
N LYS A 285 -5.56 3.59 -36.96
CA LYS A 285 -5.43 3.51 -38.43
C LYS A 285 -6.45 4.41 -39.14
N GLU A 286 -7.69 4.47 -38.65
CA GLU A 286 -8.73 5.36 -39.17
C GLU A 286 -8.38 6.84 -38.95
N ARG A 287 -7.94 7.22 -37.74
CA ARG A 287 -7.47 8.60 -37.48
C ARG A 287 -6.30 8.98 -38.39
N GLN A 288 -5.38 8.04 -38.67
CA GLN A 288 -4.27 8.28 -39.59
C GLN A 288 -4.73 8.45 -41.04
N SER A 289 -5.72 7.69 -41.51
CA SER A 289 -6.26 7.87 -42.87
C SER A 289 -7.03 9.19 -43.02
N VAL A 290 -7.81 9.59 -42.02
CA VAL A 290 -8.50 10.88 -41.99
C VAL A 290 -7.49 12.04 -42.03
N LYS A 291 -6.44 11.99 -41.19
CA LYS A 291 -5.37 13.02 -41.19
C LYS A 291 -4.65 13.11 -42.54
N LYS A 292 -4.41 11.98 -43.21
CA LYS A 292 -3.81 11.97 -44.56
C LYS A 292 -4.73 12.62 -45.59
N MET A 293 -6.01 12.28 -45.61
CA MET A 293 -6.97 12.90 -46.52
C MET A 293 -7.12 14.40 -46.27
N GLU A 294 -7.13 14.83 -45.01
CA GLU A 294 -7.19 16.25 -44.66
C GLU A 294 -5.94 17.01 -45.13
N ALA A 295 -4.75 16.42 -44.97
CA ALA A 295 -3.50 17.00 -45.46
C ALA A 295 -3.51 17.15 -46.99
N GLU A 296 -4.00 16.14 -47.72
CA GLU A 296 -4.15 16.19 -49.18
C GLU A 296 -5.12 17.29 -49.63
N ILE A 297 -6.27 17.44 -48.95
CA ILE A 297 -7.23 18.51 -49.23
C ILE A 297 -6.60 19.88 -48.97
N LYS A 298 -5.85 20.04 -47.87
CA LYS A 298 -5.15 21.29 -47.54
C LYS A 298 -4.09 21.63 -48.58
N GLU A 299 -3.35 20.64 -49.08
CA GLU A 299 -2.35 20.82 -50.13
C GLU A 299 -2.99 21.18 -51.48
N ALA A 300 -4.11 20.54 -51.84
CA ALA A 300 -4.88 20.88 -53.04
C ALA A 300 -5.38 22.34 -53.00
N ARG A 301 -5.90 22.80 -51.86
CA ARG A 301 -6.31 24.20 -51.65
C ARG A 301 -5.14 25.17 -51.79
N LYS A 302 -3.94 24.82 -51.31
CA LYS A 302 -2.73 25.65 -51.48
C LYS A 302 -2.36 25.77 -52.97
N ARG A 303 -2.32 24.65 -53.71
CA ARG A 303 -2.04 24.65 -55.16
C ARG A 303 -3.06 25.48 -55.93
N GLU A 304 -4.33 25.43 -55.56
CA GLU A 304 -5.37 26.23 -56.19
C GLU A 304 -5.18 27.74 -55.91
N LYS A 305 -4.86 28.12 -54.66
CA LYS A 305 -4.54 29.51 -54.29
C LYS A 305 -3.34 30.03 -55.10
N GLU A 306 -2.28 29.25 -55.25
CA GLU A 306 -1.11 29.61 -56.05
C GLU A 306 -1.43 29.79 -57.53
N ARG A 307 -2.21 28.86 -58.12
CA ARG A 307 -2.73 29.03 -59.49
C ARG A 307 -3.55 30.30 -59.64
N GLY A 308 -4.38 30.63 -58.64
CA GLY A 308 -5.13 31.88 -58.58
C GLY A 308 -4.23 33.13 -58.57
N ARG A 309 -3.14 33.12 -57.80
CA ARG A 309 -2.16 34.21 -57.74
C ARG A 309 -1.44 34.38 -59.09
N LEU A 310 -0.96 33.28 -59.69
CA LEU A 310 -0.30 33.31 -61.00
C LEU A 310 -1.26 33.80 -62.10
N ALA A 311 -2.51 33.37 -62.11
CA ALA A 311 -3.51 33.84 -63.06
C ALA A 311 -3.81 35.34 -62.92
N LYS A 312 -3.86 35.87 -61.67
CA LYS A 312 -3.99 37.31 -61.43
C LYS A 312 -2.78 38.08 -61.94
N GLN A 313 -1.56 37.61 -61.66
CA GLN A 313 -0.33 38.22 -62.16
C GLN A 313 -0.26 38.23 -63.68
N ALA A 314 -0.64 37.14 -64.34
CA ALA A 314 -0.71 37.06 -65.81
C ALA A 314 -1.69 38.08 -66.39
N LYS A 315 -2.87 38.27 -65.76
CA LYS A 315 -3.83 39.31 -66.17
C LYS A 315 -3.27 40.72 -66.01
N ILE A 316 -2.59 41.00 -64.90
CA ILE A 316 -1.95 42.31 -64.67
C ILE A 316 -0.85 42.56 -65.71
N ALA A 317 -0.04 41.55 -66.02
CA ALA A 317 1.00 41.64 -67.04
C ALA A 317 0.41 41.90 -68.44
N GLN A 318 -0.68 41.22 -68.80
CA GLN A 318 -1.40 41.47 -70.05
C GLN A 318 -1.94 42.91 -70.10
N ALA A 319 -2.57 43.40 -69.03
CA ALA A 319 -3.06 44.77 -68.97
C ALA A 319 -1.93 45.81 -69.12
N LYS A 320 -0.78 45.59 -68.49
CA LYS A 320 0.41 46.46 -68.65
C LYS A 320 0.95 46.42 -70.08
N ALA A 321 1.06 45.24 -70.67
CA ALA A 321 1.50 45.10 -72.07
C ALA A 321 0.55 45.82 -73.03
N GLU A 322 -0.78 45.75 -72.81
CA GLU A 322 -1.75 46.51 -73.59
C GLU A 322 -1.62 48.02 -73.40
N GLU A 323 -1.35 48.49 -72.18
CA GLU A 323 -1.10 49.91 -71.91
C GLU A 323 0.19 50.41 -72.59
N GLU A 324 1.26 49.61 -72.56
CA GLU A 324 2.51 49.92 -73.24
C GLU A 324 2.33 49.95 -74.75
N TRP A 325 1.66 48.96 -75.33
CA TRP A 325 1.28 48.94 -76.74
C TRP A 325 0.47 50.19 -77.13
N LYS A 326 -0.52 50.59 -76.32
CA LYS A 326 -1.29 51.83 -76.55
C LYS A 326 -0.42 53.08 -76.45
N LYS A 327 0.55 53.13 -75.54
CA LYS A 327 1.51 54.24 -75.43
C LYS A 327 2.42 54.31 -76.65
N GLU A 328 2.91 53.17 -77.14
CA GLU A 328 3.71 53.10 -78.37
C GLU A 328 2.92 53.53 -79.58
N LEU A 329 1.67 53.07 -79.70
CA LEU A 329 0.76 53.48 -80.77
C LEU A 329 0.55 55.00 -80.76
N ARG A 330 0.35 55.60 -79.58
CA ARG A 330 0.27 57.07 -79.44
C ARG A 330 1.58 57.77 -79.79
N LYS A 331 2.74 57.22 -79.41
CA LYS A 331 4.05 57.80 -79.77
C LYS A 331 4.25 57.77 -81.29
N ALA A 332 3.96 56.65 -81.94
CA ALA A 332 4.02 56.49 -83.38
C ALA A 332 3.04 57.44 -84.09
N GLU A 333 1.82 57.61 -83.55
CA GLU A 333 0.82 58.56 -84.06
C GLU A 333 1.31 60.02 -83.95
N VAL A 334 1.90 60.40 -82.80
CA VAL A 334 2.50 61.73 -82.62
C VAL A 334 3.68 61.95 -83.58
N GLU A 335 4.49 60.93 -83.82
CA GLU A 335 5.63 61.00 -84.73
C GLU A 335 5.19 61.12 -86.19
N LEU A 336 4.20 60.33 -86.62
CA LEU A 336 3.53 60.47 -87.92
C LEU A 336 2.92 61.86 -88.09
N TYR A 337 2.21 62.37 -87.07
CA TYR A 337 1.63 63.70 -87.11
C TYR A 337 2.71 64.79 -87.26
N ARG A 338 3.83 64.63 -86.56
CA ARG A 338 4.98 65.54 -86.63
C ARG A 338 5.62 65.55 -88.02
N THR A 339 5.80 64.38 -88.66
CA THR A 339 6.38 64.29 -90.01
C THR A 339 5.46 64.88 -91.07
N LEU A 340 4.15 64.67 -90.96
CA LEU A 340 3.16 65.17 -91.93
C LEU A 340 2.91 66.68 -91.84
N THR A 341 2.90 67.27 -90.63
CA THR A 341 2.45 68.67 -90.43
C THR A 341 3.56 69.64 -90.03
N GLY A 342 4.76 69.15 -89.70
CA GLY A 342 5.88 69.96 -89.23
C GLY A 342 5.67 70.60 -87.85
N LYS A 343 4.55 70.32 -87.16
CA LYS A 343 4.19 70.88 -85.85
C LYS A 343 4.12 69.77 -84.80
N ARG A 344 4.51 70.07 -83.56
CA ARG A 344 4.41 69.15 -82.44
C ARG A 344 2.94 68.96 -82.07
N MET A 345 2.44 67.73 -82.10
CA MET A 345 1.08 67.41 -81.68
C MET A 345 0.90 67.76 -80.19
N GLN A 346 -0.02 68.68 -79.88
CA GLN A 346 -0.39 69.00 -78.50
C GLN A 346 -1.23 67.84 -77.95
N PRO A 347 -0.84 67.22 -76.82
CA PRO A 347 -1.67 66.18 -76.22
C PRO A 347 -3.01 66.80 -75.81
N PRO A 348 -4.14 66.11 -76.03
CA PRO A 348 -5.43 66.58 -75.54
C PRO A 348 -5.36 66.75 -74.00
N PRO A 349 -5.98 67.80 -73.43
CA PRO A 349 -5.92 68.07 -72.00
C PRO A 349 -6.47 66.87 -71.23
N LEU A 350 -5.73 66.41 -70.22
CA LEU A 350 -6.03 65.24 -69.38
C LEU A 350 -7.36 65.31 -68.59
N ASN A 351 -8.17 66.36 -68.76
CA ASN A 351 -9.42 66.61 -68.05
C ASN A 351 -10.63 66.84 -68.99
N ALA A 352 -10.70 66.16 -70.13
CA ALA A 352 -11.94 66.09 -70.91
C ALA A 352 -12.80 64.91 -70.40
N PRO A 353 -13.92 65.15 -69.69
CA PRO A 353 -14.82 64.07 -69.30
C PRO A 353 -15.40 63.43 -70.56
N THR A 354 -15.19 62.12 -70.73
CA THR A 354 -15.90 61.31 -71.72
C THR A 354 -17.40 61.38 -71.41
N ALA A 355 -18.08 62.28 -72.11
CA ALA A 355 -19.51 62.42 -72.08
C ALA A 355 -20.15 61.13 -72.63
N GLY A 356 -20.76 60.33 -71.76
CA GLY A 356 -21.68 59.28 -72.19
C GLY A 356 -21.70 58.01 -71.35
N ASN A 357 -22.17 58.07 -70.10
CA ASN A 357 -23.29 57.22 -69.65
C ASN A 357 -23.69 57.55 -68.21
N ARG A 358 -24.76 58.34 -68.07
CA ARG A 358 -25.49 58.58 -66.81
C ARG A 358 -26.83 57.82 -66.86
N LYS A 359 -26.91 56.62 -66.29
CA LYS A 359 -28.11 55.97 -65.69
C LYS A 359 -27.56 54.85 -64.79
N SER A 360 -27.97 54.59 -63.56
CA SER A 360 -29.04 55.11 -62.72
C SER A 360 -28.67 54.85 -61.25
N LYS A 361 -28.99 55.84 -60.44
CA LYS A 361 -28.95 55.91 -58.99
C LYS A 361 -29.82 54.79 -58.38
N ARG A 362 -29.23 53.86 -57.61
CA ARG A 362 -29.96 53.09 -56.59
C ARG A 362 -29.22 53.22 -55.26
N THR A 363 -29.85 53.96 -54.38
CA THR A 363 -29.48 54.21 -52.99
C THR A 363 -29.67 52.93 -52.18
N ALA A 364 -28.63 52.46 -51.47
CA ALA A 364 -28.77 51.94 -50.10
C ALA A 364 -27.41 51.56 -49.50
N LYS A 365 -27.13 52.20 -48.36
CA LYS A 365 -26.36 51.75 -47.18
C LYS A 365 -24.84 51.63 -47.29
N LYS A 366 -24.23 52.59 -46.59
CA LYS A 366 -22.88 52.64 -46.05
C LYS A 366 -22.42 51.30 -45.48
N SER A 367 -21.24 50.85 -45.92
CA SER A 367 -20.26 50.21 -45.06
C SER A 367 -18.87 50.41 -45.67
N ALA A 368 -18.09 51.28 -45.02
CA ALA A 368 -16.66 51.14 -44.75
C ALA A 368 -15.82 50.48 -45.87
N VAL A 369 -15.06 51.25 -46.66
CA VAL A 369 -13.64 51.53 -46.35
C VAL A 369 -12.99 50.30 -45.69
N TYR A 370 -12.54 49.35 -46.51
CA TYR A 370 -11.39 48.54 -46.15
C TYR A 370 -10.22 49.10 -46.94
N GLN A 371 -9.45 49.92 -46.23
CA GLN A 371 -8.05 50.12 -46.53
C GLN A 371 -7.38 48.75 -46.57
N ASP A 372 -6.65 48.57 -47.64
CA ASP A 372 -5.62 47.56 -47.84
C ASP A 372 -4.52 47.89 -46.82
N GLU A 373 -4.61 47.30 -45.63
CA GLU A 373 -3.54 47.29 -44.64
C GLU A 373 -3.10 45.84 -44.44
N ASP A 374 -1.80 45.63 -44.64
CA ASP A 374 -0.95 44.53 -44.20
C ASP A 374 -1.65 43.23 -43.76
N ASP A 375 -1.56 42.22 -44.63
CA ASP A 375 -1.73 40.80 -44.28
C ASP A 375 -0.43 40.28 -43.61
N THR A 376 -0.01 40.98 -42.54
CA THR A 376 0.97 40.54 -41.55
C THR A 376 0.19 40.00 -40.36
N GLU A 377 -0.38 38.79 -40.49
CA GLU A 377 -0.97 38.09 -39.35
C GLU A 377 0.13 37.34 -38.59
N GLU A 378 0.80 38.08 -37.70
CA GLU A 378 1.22 37.54 -36.40
C GLU A 378 -0.04 37.44 -35.53
N ASP A 379 -0.65 36.25 -35.45
CA ASP A 379 -1.70 35.97 -34.45
C ASP A 379 -1.16 34.99 -33.40
N GLU A 380 -0.60 35.62 -32.38
CA GLU A 380 -0.46 35.16 -31.01
C GLU A 380 -1.87 35.01 -30.39
N PHE A 381 -2.54 33.88 -30.62
CA PHE A 381 -3.79 33.56 -29.90
C PHE A 381 -3.48 32.87 -28.56
N GLY A 382 -3.32 33.70 -27.53
CA GLY A 382 -3.49 33.29 -26.14
C GLY A 382 -4.94 33.52 -25.68
N GLY A 383 -5.60 32.48 -25.16
CA GLY A 383 -6.62 32.64 -24.12
C GLY A 383 -7.99 31.93 -24.29
N SER A 384 -8.11 30.76 -23.67
CA SER A 384 -9.16 30.40 -22.69
C SER A 384 -10.65 30.33 -23.09
N SER A 385 -11.18 29.11 -23.13
CA SER A 385 -12.55 28.71 -22.73
C SER A 385 -12.53 27.18 -22.54
N ASN A 386 -12.35 26.67 -21.32
CA ASN A 386 -13.41 26.12 -20.47
C ASN A 386 -14.48 25.31 -21.23
N ASP A 387 -14.25 24.00 -21.34
CA ASP A 387 -15.30 22.97 -21.34
C ASP A 387 -14.89 22.00 -20.23
N GLU A 388 -15.72 21.96 -19.19
CA GLU A 388 -15.64 21.00 -18.10
C GLU A 388 -16.16 19.64 -18.60
N ASP A 389 -15.78 18.58 -17.88
CA ASP A 389 -16.41 17.24 -17.88
C ASP A 389 -15.93 16.22 -18.92
N GLU A 390 -14.83 15.50 -18.63
CA GLU A 390 -14.87 14.03 -18.62
C GLU A 390 -13.66 13.42 -17.86
N GLU A 391 -13.94 13.08 -16.61
CA GLU A 391 -13.70 11.77 -16.00
C GLU A 391 -12.40 10.98 -16.37
N TYR A 392 -11.52 10.95 -15.36
CA TYR A 392 -10.43 10.02 -15.09
C TYR A 392 -10.40 8.68 -15.87
N GLY A 393 -9.26 8.45 -16.53
CA GLY A 393 -8.76 7.12 -16.87
C GLY A 393 -7.24 7.10 -16.75
N TYR A 394 -6.76 6.73 -15.56
CA TYR A 394 -5.34 6.54 -15.21
C TYR A 394 -4.66 5.62 -16.24
N GLY A 395 -3.90 6.20 -17.16
CA GLY A 395 -3.05 5.47 -18.09
C GLY A 395 -1.84 4.94 -17.35
N GLU A 396 -1.89 3.66 -17.01
CA GLU A 396 -0.72 2.85 -16.64
C GLU A 396 0.26 2.91 -17.81
N GLU A 397 1.37 3.63 -17.62
CA GLU A 397 2.53 3.57 -18.51
C GLU A 397 3.19 2.20 -18.30
N SER A 398 2.78 1.22 -19.10
CA SER A 398 3.49 -0.04 -19.27
C SER A 398 4.68 0.21 -20.20
N GLU A 399 5.84 0.42 -19.60
CA GLU A 399 7.14 0.31 -20.27
C GLU A 399 7.45 -1.18 -20.51
N ASP A 400 6.83 -1.78 -21.52
CA ASP A 400 7.27 -3.05 -22.09
C ASP A 400 8.28 -2.76 -23.21
N GLU A 401 9.56 -2.64 -22.84
CA GLU A 401 10.69 -2.80 -23.75
C GLU A 401 10.77 -4.25 -24.21
N VAL A 402 10.12 -4.55 -25.34
CA VAL A 402 10.28 -5.82 -26.06
C VAL A 402 11.52 -5.73 -26.95
N SER A 403 12.64 -6.25 -26.44
CA SER A 403 13.84 -6.49 -27.24
C SER A 403 13.59 -7.71 -28.13
N ALA A 404 13.42 -7.47 -29.43
CA ALA A 404 13.35 -8.51 -30.44
C ALA A 404 14.72 -9.16 -30.63
N GLN A 405 14.82 -10.45 -30.36
CA GLN A 405 15.92 -11.29 -30.84
C GLN A 405 15.32 -12.43 -31.66
N GLU A 406 15.57 -12.37 -32.96
CA GLU A 406 15.29 -13.41 -33.94
C GLU A 406 16.19 -14.63 -33.66
N GLU A 407 15.62 -15.82 -33.49
CA GLU A 407 16.31 -17.08 -33.77
C GLU A 407 15.38 -18.08 -34.45
N ASN A 408 15.96 -18.78 -35.43
CA ASN A 408 15.38 -19.66 -36.43
C ASN A 408 14.69 -20.92 -35.86
N ASP A 409 13.68 -21.37 -36.62
CA ASP A 409 13.11 -22.73 -36.59
C ASP A 409 14.15 -23.83 -36.87
N GLU A 410 14.10 -24.95 -36.14
CA GLU A 410 13.69 -26.25 -36.70
C GLU A 410 13.65 -27.40 -35.66
N GLN A 411 12.57 -28.19 -35.78
CA GLN A 411 12.43 -29.64 -35.52
C GLN A 411 12.11 -30.18 -34.10
N ILE A 412 10.84 -30.64 -33.99
CA ILE A 412 10.25 -31.66 -33.09
C ILE A 412 10.76 -33.06 -33.56
N PRO A 413 11.08 -34.06 -32.70
CA PRO A 413 10.05 -34.72 -31.89
C PRO A 413 10.38 -35.39 -30.54
N ALA A 414 9.26 -35.56 -29.80
CA ALA A 414 8.90 -36.67 -28.90
C ALA A 414 9.36 -36.66 -27.41
N ALA A 415 8.36 -36.43 -26.56
CA ALA A 415 8.06 -37.13 -25.30
C ALA A 415 9.19 -37.44 -24.30
N ALA A 416 9.37 -36.57 -23.30
CA ALA A 416 9.78 -36.98 -21.96
C ALA A 416 9.41 -35.93 -20.90
N LYS A 417 9.03 -36.43 -19.72
CA LYS A 417 8.64 -35.75 -18.47
C LYS A 417 9.39 -34.44 -18.21
N THR A 418 8.64 -33.32 -18.15
CA THR A 418 9.17 -32.00 -17.79
C THR A 418 9.56 -31.95 -16.32
N THR A 419 10.85 -32.07 -16.09
CA THR A 419 11.54 -31.67 -14.86
C THR A 419 11.80 -30.16 -14.97
N GLN A 420 11.58 -29.40 -13.90
CA GLN A 420 11.80 -27.95 -13.89
C GLN A 420 13.27 -27.61 -14.29
N PRO A 421 13.50 -26.55 -15.08
CA PRO A 421 14.84 -26.12 -15.42
C PRO A 421 15.53 -25.56 -14.17
N THR A 422 16.61 -26.22 -13.76
CA THR A 422 17.51 -25.70 -12.74
C THR A 422 18.33 -24.58 -13.37
N LYS A 423 18.05 -23.34 -12.95
CA LYS A 423 18.88 -22.17 -13.24
C LYS A 423 20.30 -22.49 -12.74
N ALA A 424 21.30 -22.37 -13.61
CA ALA A 424 22.69 -22.66 -13.27
C ALA A 424 23.12 -21.86 -12.04
N VAL A 425 23.47 -22.57 -10.96
CA VAL A 425 23.94 -21.98 -9.71
C VAL A 425 25.35 -21.46 -9.96
N ALA A 426 25.49 -20.15 -10.06
CA ALA A 426 26.81 -19.50 -10.09
C ALA A 426 27.61 -19.88 -8.83
N PRO A 427 28.93 -20.08 -8.93
CA PRO A 427 29.77 -20.39 -7.78
C PRO A 427 29.64 -19.28 -6.73
N ALA A 428 29.61 -19.65 -5.46
CA ALA A 428 29.52 -18.72 -4.33
C ALA A 428 30.77 -17.82 -4.30
N ILE A 429 30.66 -16.62 -4.85
CA ILE A 429 31.69 -15.59 -4.76
C ILE A 429 31.70 -15.12 -3.30
N LYS A 430 32.86 -15.15 -2.65
CA LYS A 430 33.04 -14.59 -1.30
C LYS A 430 32.83 -13.08 -1.39
N ALA A 431 31.77 -12.57 -0.78
CA ALA A 431 31.49 -11.14 -0.75
C ALA A 431 32.59 -10.42 0.04
N THR A 432 33.11 -9.31 -0.49
CA THR A 432 34.13 -8.51 0.21
C THR A 432 33.51 -7.76 1.37
N VAL A 433 33.97 -8.03 2.59
CA VAL A 433 33.54 -7.31 3.80
C VAL A 433 34.19 -5.92 3.81
N THR A 434 33.37 -4.88 3.66
CA THR A 434 33.77 -3.47 3.75
C THR A 434 33.38 -2.87 5.11
N LYS A 435 33.99 -1.73 5.50
CA LYS A 435 33.61 -0.99 6.71
C LYS A 435 32.10 -0.66 6.74
N GLU A 436 31.51 -0.35 5.59
CA GLU A 436 30.07 -0.07 5.47
C GLU A 436 29.22 -1.32 5.74
N THR A 437 29.65 -2.49 5.26
CA THR A 437 28.94 -3.76 5.51
C THR A 437 29.06 -4.26 6.94
N LEU A 438 30.15 -3.93 7.65
CA LEU A 438 30.31 -4.25 9.08
C LEU A 438 29.30 -3.51 9.96
N LEU A 439 29.01 -2.25 9.60
CA LEU A 439 28.04 -1.40 10.29
C LEU A 439 26.61 -1.54 9.75
N ASN A 440 26.35 -2.57 8.93
CA ASN A 440 25.01 -2.83 8.42
C ASN A 440 24.03 -3.07 9.58
N ALA A 441 22.78 -2.62 9.44
CA ALA A 441 21.74 -2.85 10.45
C ALA A 441 21.59 -4.34 10.78
N ARG A 442 21.78 -5.23 9.79
CA ARG A 442 21.61 -6.68 9.95
C ARG A 442 22.74 -7.36 10.71
N SER A 443 23.81 -6.67 11.06
CA SER A 443 24.92 -7.24 11.84
C SER A 443 24.47 -7.76 13.21
N ILE A 444 23.37 -7.24 13.76
CA ILE A 444 22.80 -7.69 15.04
C ILE A 444 22.02 -9.01 14.94
N MET A 445 21.68 -9.45 13.73
CA MET A 445 20.81 -10.63 13.53
C MET A 445 21.57 -11.92 13.88
N SER A 446 20.85 -12.95 14.29
CA SER A 446 21.44 -14.28 14.47
C SER A 446 21.72 -14.98 13.14
N ASP A 447 22.63 -15.95 13.15
CA ASP A 447 22.95 -16.78 11.99
C ASP A 447 21.73 -17.52 11.41
N ALA A 448 20.78 -17.91 12.26
CA ALA A 448 19.54 -18.56 11.83
C ALA A 448 18.65 -17.59 11.05
N GLU A 449 18.52 -16.34 11.51
CA GLU A 449 17.72 -15.31 10.85
C GLU A 449 18.36 -14.86 9.53
N LEU A 450 19.68 -14.70 9.48
CA LEU A 450 20.39 -14.41 8.23
C LEU A 450 20.20 -15.53 7.20
N ASN A 451 20.22 -16.80 7.62
CA ASN A 451 19.94 -17.93 6.74
C ASN A 451 18.50 -17.93 6.22
N ALA A 452 17.53 -17.53 7.04
CA ALA A 452 16.15 -17.37 6.60
C ALA A 452 16.04 -16.27 5.54
N LEU A 453 16.74 -15.14 5.72
CA LEU A 453 16.78 -14.08 4.72
C LEU A 453 17.41 -14.54 3.41
N LEU A 454 18.54 -15.26 3.45
CA LEU A 454 19.15 -15.84 2.25
C LEU A 454 18.15 -16.70 1.47
N PHE A 455 17.42 -17.57 2.16
CA PHE A 455 16.38 -18.40 1.55
C PHE A 455 15.24 -17.57 0.95
N GLU A 456 14.75 -16.55 1.67
CA GLU A 456 13.70 -15.66 1.17
C GLU A 456 14.11 -14.87 -0.07
N ARG A 457 15.40 -14.53 -0.20
CA ARG A 457 15.94 -13.80 -1.36
C ARG A 457 16.35 -14.72 -2.51
N GLY A 458 16.15 -16.03 -2.38
CA GLY A 458 16.57 -17.01 -3.38
C GLY A 458 18.09 -17.09 -3.54
N LEU A 459 18.85 -16.67 -2.52
CA LEU A 459 20.30 -16.73 -2.50
C LEU A 459 20.77 -18.11 -2.04
N PRO A 460 21.97 -18.56 -2.45
CA PRO A 460 22.56 -19.80 -1.97
C PRO A 460 22.64 -19.81 -0.44
N ARG A 461 22.37 -20.97 0.17
CA ARG A 461 22.51 -21.17 1.62
C ARG A 461 23.95 -20.88 2.05
N ARG A 462 24.12 -20.40 3.29
CA ARG A 462 25.43 -20.16 3.89
C ARG A 462 26.31 -21.41 3.81
N SER A 463 27.55 -21.23 3.40
CA SER A 463 28.55 -22.31 3.44
C SER A 463 29.14 -22.45 4.85
N THR A 464 29.67 -23.62 5.22
CA THR A 464 30.26 -23.84 6.55
C THR A 464 31.43 -22.90 6.86
N ASP A 465 32.08 -22.40 5.81
CA ASP A 465 33.30 -21.60 5.89
C ASP A 465 33.03 -20.09 5.76
N GLU A 466 31.77 -19.70 5.54
CA GLU A 466 31.37 -18.30 5.43
C GLU A 466 31.17 -17.71 6.82
N SER A 467 31.92 -16.65 7.13
CA SER A 467 31.80 -15.90 8.37
C SER A 467 30.48 -15.11 8.42
N HIS A 468 30.04 -14.79 9.63
CA HIS A 468 28.83 -13.99 9.85
C HIS A 468 28.84 -12.63 9.08
N PRO A 469 29.90 -11.80 9.13
CA PRO A 469 29.94 -10.54 8.37
C PRO A 469 29.97 -10.73 6.85
N GLU A 470 30.53 -11.84 6.34
CA GLU A 470 30.48 -12.15 4.90
C GLU A 470 29.04 -12.42 4.43
N VAL A 471 28.23 -13.11 5.25
CA VAL A 471 26.80 -13.32 4.95
C VAL A 471 26.05 -11.99 4.90
N VAL A 472 26.33 -11.10 5.87
CA VAL A 472 25.74 -9.76 5.92
C VAL A 472 26.15 -8.94 4.69
N ALA A 473 27.43 -8.97 4.31
CA ALA A 473 27.95 -8.30 3.11
C ALA A 473 27.28 -8.83 1.83
N ARG A 474 27.12 -10.15 1.70
CA ARG A 474 26.45 -10.78 0.57
C ARG A 474 24.97 -10.39 0.46
N LEU A 475 24.27 -10.33 1.59
CA LEU A 475 22.89 -9.84 1.64
C LEU A 475 22.78 -8.36 1.28
N ALA A 476 23.75 -7.54 1.68
CA ALA A 476 23.80 -6.12 1.33
C ALA A 476 24.04 -5.94 -0.18
N GLU A 477 25.00 -6.66 -0.75
CA GLU A 477 25.28 -6.64 -2.20
C GLU A 477 24.05 -7.09 -3.02
N ALA A 478 23.34 -8.13 -2.57
CA ALA A 478 22.12 -8.57 -3.22
C ALA A 478 20.99 -7.51 -3.18
N ASP A 479 20.85 -6.78 -2.07
CA ASP A 479 19.90 -5.66 -1.98
C ASP A 479 20.29 -4.48 -2.87
N GLU A 480 21.59 -4.20 -2.98
CA GLU A 480 22.10 -3.15 -3.86
C GLU A 480 21.98 -3.53 -5.34
N ALA A 481 22.08 -4.82 -5.67
CA ALA A 481 21.82 -5.32 -7.02
C ALA A 481 20.33 -5.31 -7.39
N ALA A 482 19.44 -5.52 -6.40
CA ALA A 482 18.00 -5.58 -6.62
C ALA A 482 17.42 -4.32 -7.29
N THR A 483 16.39 -4.51 -8.12
CA THR A 483 15.67 -3.42 -8.78
C THR A 483 14.79 -2.65 -7.79
N THR A 484 14.41 -1.42 -8.15
CA THR A 484 13.51 -0.60 -7.31
C THR A 484 12.14 -1.25 -7.09
N VAL A 485 11.66 -2.02 -8.06
CA VAL A 485 10.39 -2.76 -8.01
C VAL A 485 10.50 -3.91 -7.01
N GLU A 486 11.57 -4.71 -7.09
CA GLU A 486 11.82 -5.81 -6.14
C GLU A 486 11.98 -5.30 -4.70
N LEU A 487 12.73 -4.22 -4.49
CA LEU A 487 12.87 -3.59 -3.18
C LEU A 487 11.53 -3.11 -2.62
N THR A 488 10.64 -2.58 -3.47
CA THR A 488 9.29 -2.17 -3.06
C THR A 488 8.43 -3.36 -2.66
N LYS A 489 8.53 -4.47 -3.41
CA LYS A 489 7.85 -5.74 -3.09
C LYS A 489 8.35 -6.37 -1.79
N LEU A 490 9.63 -6.19 -1.48
CA LEU A 490 10.21 -6.68 -0.22
C LEU A 490 9.80 -5.81 0.96
N LEU A 491 9.80 -4.49 0.80
CA LEU A 491 9.34 -3.53 1.81
C LEU A 491 7.83 -3.61 2.08
N SER A 492 7.02 -3.97 1.09
CA SER A 492 5.57 -4.10 1.27
C SER A 492 5.18 -5.22 2.25
N LYS A 493 6.04 -6.24 2.45
CA LYS A 493 5.88 -7.24 3.51
C LYS A 493 5.84 -6.63 4.92
N TYR A 494 6.53 -5.51 5.10
CA TYR A 494 6.60 -4.75 6.35
C TYR A 494 5.62 -3.56 6.38
N PHE A 495 4.63 -3.56 5.48
CA PHE A 495 3.66 -2.47 5.28
C PHE A 495 4.29 -1.10 4.95
N ASP A 496 5.56 -1.07 4.53
CA ASP A 496 6.23 0.15 4.12
C ASP A 496 5.99 0.42 2.63
N LYS A 497 5.08 1.36 2.36
CA LYS A 497 4.75 1.87 1.01
C LYS A 497 5.52 3.15 0.65
N GLY A 498 6.52 3.54 1.45
CA GLY A 498 7.20 4.82 1.32
C GLY A 498 7.94 4.96 0.00
N LYS A 499 7.69 6.07 -0.71
CA LYS A 499 8.46 6.51 -1.89
C LYS A 499 9.89 6.91 -1.46
N GLY A 500 10.86 6.79 -2.37
CA GLY A 500 12.24 7.19 -2.08
C GLY A 500 13.26 6.62 -3.07
N SER A 501 14.50 7.10 -2.95
CA SER A 501 15.62 6.62 -3.76
C SER A 501 15.93 5.14 -3.50
N LYS A 502 16.57 4.46 -4.46
CA LYS A 502 16.99 3.06 -4.32
C LYS A 502 17.78 2.83 -3.03
N LYS A 503 18.78 3.69 -2.76
CA LYS A 503 19.57 3.64 -1.52
C LYS A 503 18.72 3.77 -0.25
N ALA A 504 17.74 4.67 -0.24
CA ALA A 504 16.84 4.83 0.90
C ALA A 504 15.93 3.60 1.12
N LYS A 505 15.53 2.92 0.04
CA LYS A 505 14.76 1.66 0.14
C LYS A 505 15.62 0.51 0.66
N VAL A 506 16.86 0.37 0.19
CA VAL A 506 17.82 -0.62 0.69
C VAL A 506 18.05 -0.43 2.18
N ARG A 507 18.35 0.80 2.61
CA ARG A 507 18.58 1.12 4.03
C ARG A 507 17.36 0.78 4.90
N ARG A 508 16.16 1.19 4.51
CA ARG A 508 14.92 0.85 5.24
C ARG A 508 14.68 -0.65 5.31
N LEU A 509 14.96 -1.38 4.24
CA LEU A 509 14.81 -2.83 4.20
C LEU A 509 15.80 -3.52 5.13
N GLN A 510 17.03 -3.00 5.25
CA GLN A 510 18.02 -3.48 6.21
C GLN A 510 17.58 -3.18 7.65
N GLU A 511 17.11 -1.97 7.92
CA GLU A 511 16.60 -1.54 9.23
C GLU A 511 15.37 -2.35 9.66
N HIS A 512 14.41 -2.60 8.77
CA HIS A 512 13.23 -3.44 9.07
C HIS A 512 13.60 -4.89 9.38
N ASN A 513 14.54 -5.46 8.63
CA ASN A 513 15.02 -6.81 8.90
C ASN A 513 15.70 -6.90 10.27
N ALA A 514 16.54 -5.92 10.59
CA ALA A 514 17.22 -5.83 11.88
C ALA A 514 16.22 -5.62 13.03
N TYR A 515 15.27 -4.70 12.87
CA TYR A 515 14.25 -4.37 13.87
C TYR A 515 13.36 -5.57 14.22
N ASN A 516 13.05 -6.41 13.22
CA ASN A 516 12.25 -7.61 13.41
C ASN A 516 13.06 -8.85 13.86
N SER A 517 14.37 -8.72 14.05
CA SER A 517 15.19 -9.79 14.63
C SER A 517 15.00 -9.88 16.14
N GLU A 518 15.36 -11.01 16.74
CA GLU A 518 15.31 -11.21 18.20
C GLU A 518 16.09 -10.10 18.94
N ALA A 519 17.32 -9.82 18.51
CA ALA A 519 18.14 -8.74 19.07
C ALA A 519 17.52 -7.34 18.86
N GLY A 520 16.90 -7.11 17.70
CA GLY A 520 16.22 -5.85 17.40
C GLY A 520 14.98 -5.62 18.28
N LEU A 521 14.23 -6.68 18.59
CA LEU A 521 13.09 -6.63 19.51
C LEU A 521 13.52 -6.33 20.95
N ASP A 522 14.71 -6.78 21.34
CA ASP A 522 15.36 -6.44 22.61
C ASP A 522 15.95 -5.00 22.62
N GLY A 523 15.82 -4.29 21.50
CA GLY A 523 16.21 -2.88 21.36
C GLY A 523 17.67 -2.67 20.97
N VAL A 524 18.42 -3.73 20.66
CA VAL A 524 19.82 -3.64 20.22
C VAL A 524 19.88 -3.06 18.80
N ARG A 525 20.84 -2.18 18.54
CA ARG A 525 21.10 -1.60 17.22
C ARG A 525 22.57 -1.80 16.82
N SER A 526 22.82 -1.93 15.51
CA SER A 526 24.20 -2.04 14.99
C SER A 526 25.06 -0.79 15.26
N THR A 527 24.40 0.34 15.58
CA THR A 527 25.04 1.60 15.96
C THR A 527 25.37 1.70 17.44
N ASP A 528 24.99 0.72 18.26
CA ASP A 528 25.22 0.77 19.70
C ASP A 528 26.70 0.50 20.00
N PRO A 529 27.37 1.32 20.83
CA PRO A 529 28.80 1.17 21.11
C PRO A 529 29.16 -0.19 21.71
N ASP A 530 28.30 -0.70 22.60
CA ASP A 530 28.51 -1.99 23.27
C ASP A 530 28.48 -3.15 22.25
N PHE A 531 27.56 -3.07 21.27
CA PHE A 531 27.50 -4.04 20.19
C PHE A 531 28.74 -3.94 19.29
N GLN A 532 29.10 -2.73 18.85
CA GLN A 532 30.27 -2.50 17.99
C GLN A 532 31.57 -3.03 18.63
N GLN A 533 31.76 -2.86 19.94
CA GLN A 533 32.93 -3.40 20.64
C GLN A 533 32.95 -4.92 20.70
N SER A 534 31.79 -5.58 20.78
CA SER A 534 31.67 -7.04 20.86
C SER A 534 31.63 -7.74 19.51
N TYR A 535 31.32 -7.02 18.43
CA TYR A 535 31.07 -7.61 17.12
C TYR A 535 32.38 -8.01 16.43
N HIS A 536 32.55 -9.31 16.20
CA HIS A 536 33.73 -9.89 15.57
C HIS A 536 33.96 -9.29 14.17
N GLY A 537 34.95 -8.41 14.07
CA GLY A 537 35.35 -7.72 12.83
C GLY A 537 35.48 -6.21 12.96
N TYR A 538 34.96 -5.60 14.04
CA TYR A 538 35.19 -4.18 14.32
C TYR A 538 36.55 -4.01 15.00
N ILE A 539 37.58 -3.73 14.21
CA ILE A 539 38.83 -3.17 14.70
C ILE A 539 38.53 -1.69 14.90
N GLY A 540 38.33 -1.28 16.16
CA GLY A 540 37.95 0.11 16.48
C GLY A 540 38.87 1.11 15.80
N ASP A 541 38.32 2.26 15.40
CA ASP A 541 39.11 3.35 14.78
C ASP A 541 40.10 4.02 15.78
N ASP A 542 40.34 3.42 16.96
CA ASP A 542 41.26 3.88 18.01
C ASP A 542 42.67 3.28 17.91
N GLU A 543 42.95 2.34 16.99
CA GLU A 543 44.33 2.06 16.59
C GLU A 543 44.75 3.06 15.51
N ASP A 544 44.94 4.29 15.98
CA ASP A 544 45.85 5.23 15.35
C ASP A 544 47.18 4.50 15.17
N VAL A 545 47.54 4.39 13.90
CA VAL A 545 48.84 4.02 13.39
C VAL A 545 49.87 4.94 14.04
N MET A 546 50.35 4.55 15.22
CA MET A 546 51.67 4.93 15.72
C MET A 546 52.68 4.16 14.87
N GLU A 547 52.81 4.59 13.61
CA GLU A 547 53.93 4.23 12.75
C GLU A 547 55.18 4.74 13.47
N GLY A 548 55.89 3.78 14.06
CA GLY A 548 57.13 3.99 14.77
C GLY A 548 58.16 4.67 13.86
N VAL A 549 58.46 5.90 14.25
CA VAL A 549 59.78 6.51 14.14
C VAL A 549 60.81 5.59 14.83
N ASP A 550 61.97 5.43 14.18
CA ASP A 550 63.24 4.84 14.63
C ASP A 550 63.41 3.30 14.62
N ALA A 551 63.95 2.77 13.51
CA ALA A 551 65.25 2.06 13.46
C ALA A 551 65.72 1.82 12.01
#